data_AF-A0AB35K1K2-F1
#
_entry.id   AF-A0AB35K1K2-F1
#
_cell.length_a   1.000
_cell.length_b   1.000
_cell.length_c   1.000
_cell.angle_alpha   90.00
_cell.angle_beta   90.00
_cell.angle_gamma   90.00
#
_symmetry.space_group_name_H-M   'P 1'
#
loop_
_entity.id
_entity.type
_entity.pdbx_description
1 polymer ?
#
loop_
_entity_poly.entity_id
_entity_poly.type
_entity_poly.pdbx_seq_one_letter_code
_entity_poly.pdbx_strand_id
1 'polypeptide(L)'
;MTTKELSYGIHDFSLENFIEEYCSPTENSINERWHFASSLIQIHRWAESAHASYLLIGGSFVSSNSNPADLDIIVVFKNNLLTQKCPESLLIGQTRVDIQYISEDNPLLLDAFIFLLAHSKSGMAKGIARILVNSNNEAPIIPSQKPVLYNTVIEIYSGQTQILPYSRKGIIIPIHGVNTNAHWLSYFSLLASNSGWGIAPFIYGRECPTTLLKSKRREKIAEEFRIWLIKVREQFNGPIAIFGHSLGTYIFAKYLELYNDNSDKFCGVVLAGSILNTGFDWNKYLNSNRITALCNTYSIRDEWVKKMPNGGYFFCKDALYGQAGYSGFEINHNRLFQNKLDILNHVNMFENDTIQQWINFLEISFKLYNSTDYIRQNINLEKIIQPFTS
;
A
#
# COMPACT_ATOMS: atom_id res chain seq x y z
N MET A 1 -36.75 -33.08 5.63
CA MET A 1 -37.24 -32.28 6.78
C MET A 1 -36.63 -30.91 6.64
N THR A 2 -37.46 -29.96 6.21
CA THR A 2 -37.03 -28.70 5.60
C THR A 2 -36.78 -27.64 6.68
N THR A 3 -35.53 -27.29 6.89
CA THR A 3 -35.18 -25.97 7.40
C THR A 3 -35.88 -24.91 6.54
N LYS A 4 -36.50 -23.93 7.18
CA LYS A 4 -37.31 -22.91 6.50
C LYS A 4 -36.41 -22.05 5.62
N GLU A 5 -36.54 -22.20 4.31
CA GLU A 5 -35.86 -21.35 3.34
C GLU A 5 -36.66 -20.06 3.16
N LEU A 6 -35.97 -18.93 3.24
CA LEU A 6 -36.58 -17.64 3.00
C LEU A 6 -36.77 -17.41 1.49
N SER A 7 -38.01 -17.16 1.06
CA SER A 7 -38.32 -16.86 -0.34
C SER A 7 -37.59 -15.60 -0.81
N TYR A 8 -37.28 -15.50 -2.11
CA TYR A 8 -36.62 -14.33 -2.69
C TYR A 8 -37.33 -13.02 -2.31
N GLY A 9 -36.53 -12.02 -1.92
CA GLY A 9 -37.01 -10.75 -1.36
C GLY A 9 -36.33 -10.41 -0.04
N ILE A 10 -36.56 -9.19 0.45
CA ILE A 10 -36.14 -8.77 1.78
C ILE A 10 -37.34 -8.87 2.73
N HIS A 11 -37.17 -9.58 3.84
CA HIS A 11 -38.22 -9.86 4.80
C HIS A 11 -37.87 -9.26 6.16
N ASP A 12 -38.81 -8.55 6.75
CA ASP A 12 -38.60 -7.86 8.02
C ASP A 12 -38.87 -8.78 9.21
N PHE A 13 -37.96 -8.75 10.17
CA PHE A 13 -38.09 -9.46 11.43
C PHE A 13 -37.78 -8.53 12.62
N SER A 14 -38.44 -8.77 13.75
CA SER A 14 -37.84 -8.41 15.04
C SER A 14 -36.74 -9.42 15.38
N LEU A 15 -35.81 -9.05 16.24
CA LEU A 15 -34.76 -9.95 16.71
C LEU A 15 -35.37 -11.22 17.34
N GLU A 16 -36.40 -11.06 18.17
CA GLU A 16 -37.07 -12.14 18.87
C GLU A 16 -37.71 -13.13 17.88
N ASN A 17 -38.46 -12.61 16.90
CA ASN A 17 -39.12 -13.45 15.90
C ASN A 17 -38.10 -14.19 15.03
N PHE A 18 -36.99 -13.53 14.67
CA PHE A 18 -35.93 -14.16 13.89
C PHE A 18 -35.26 -15.31 14.66
N ILE A 19 -34.94 -15.10 15.94
CA ILE A 19 -34.36 -16.14 16.80
C ILE A 19 -35.35 -17.28 17.01
N GLU A 20 -36.62 -16.96 17.26
CA GLU A 20 -37.66 -17.98 17.45
C GLU A 20 -37.78 -18.86 16.20
N GLU A 21 -37.79 -18.25 15.01
CA GLU A 21 -37.98 -18.93 13.74
C GLU A 21 -36.77 -19.74 13.27
N TYR A 22 -35.55 -19.23 13.44
CA TYR A 22 -34.34 -19.83 12.85
C TYR A 22 -33.42 -20.51 13.86
N CYS A 23 -33.43 -20.10 15.12
CA CYS A 23 -32.50 -20.56 16.16
C CYS A 23 -33.17 -21.41 17.26
N SER A 24 -34.49 -21.54 17.31
CA SER A 24 -35.13 -22.41 18.29
C SER A 24 -34.87 -23.88 18.01
N PRO A 25 -34.58 -24.70 19.04
CA PRO A 25 -34.51 -26.15 18.88
C PRO A 25 -35.89 -26.70 18.53
N THR A 26 -36.00 -27.40 17.41
CA THR A 26 -37.21 -28.16 17.07
C THR A 26 -37.10 -29.57 17.64
N GLU A 27 -38.20 -30.15 18.14
CA GLU A 27 -38.23 -31.45 18.84
C GLU A 27 -37.58 -32.64 18.08
N ASN A 28 -37.32 -32.52 16.77
CA ASN A 28 -36.75 -33.60 15.93
C ASN A 28 -35.59 -33.18 15.02
N SER A 29 -34.87 -32.09 15.29
CA SER A 29 -33.65 -31.75 14.52
C SER A 29 -32.49 -31.26 15.37
N ILE A 30 -31.29 -31.72 15.04
CA ILE A 30 -30.02 -31.12 15.44
C ILE A 30 -29.85 -29.86 14.56
N ASN A 31 -30.65 -28.82 14.79
CA ASN A 31 -30.49 -27.55 14.11
C ASN A 31 -29.36 -26.78 14.79
N GLU A 32 -28.13 -26.87 14.29
CA GLU A 32 -26.95 -26.22 14.89
C GLU A 32 -27.05 -24.68 14.98
N ARG A 33 -28.07 -24.06 14.36
CA ARG A 33 -28.33 -22.61 14.43
C ARG A 33 -28.60 -22.08 15.84
N TRP A 34 -29.05 -22.91 16.77
CA TRP A 34 -29.30 -22.46 18.15
C TRP A 34 -28.02 -21.92 18.82
N HIS A 35 -26.84 -22.40 18.41
CA HIS A 35 -25.55 -21.89 18.89
C HIS A 35 -25.31 -20.41 18.54
N PHE A 36 -25.96 -19.89 17.50
CA PHE A 36 -25.80 -18.51 17.04
C PHE A 36 -26.73 -17.51 17.74
N ALA A 37 -27.74 -17.97 18.50
CA ALA A 37 -28.72 -17.09 19.14
C ALA A 37 -28.05 -16.07 20.07
N SER A 38 -27.12 -16.51 20.91
CA SER A 38 -26.37 -15.62 21.81
C SER A 38 -25.53 -14.60 21.03
N SER A 39 -24.93 -15.01 19.90
CA SER A 39 -24.14 -14.12 19.05
C SER A 39 -25.02 -13.07 18.37
N LEU A 40 -26.18 -13.45 17.85
CA LEU A 40 -27.15 -12.52 17.25
C LEU A 40 -27.64 -11.47 18.26
N ILE A 41 -27.93 -11.87 19.49
CA ILE A 41 -28.33 -10.94 20.57
C ILE A 41 -27.19 -9.94 20.86
N GLN A 42 -25.95 -10.42 20.92
CA GLN A 42 -24.80 -9.56 21.19
C GLN A 42 -24.53 -8.59 20.03
N ILE A 43 -24.62 -9.05 18.78
CA ILE A 43 -24.48 -8.20 17.58
C ILE A 43 -25.56 -7.13 17.57
N HIS A 44 -26.81 -7.51 17.83
CA HIS A 44 -27.93 -6.56 17.86
C HIS A 44 -27.72 -5.49 18.92
N ARG A 45 -27.40 -5.87 20.17
CA ARG A 45 -27.14 -4.92 21.26
C ARG A 45 -25.99 -3.96 20.93
N TRP A 46 -24.92 -4.49 20.34
CA TRP A 46 -23.82 -3.65 19.86
C TRP A 46 -24.28 -2.69 18.77
N ALA A 47 -25.02 -3.18 17.76
CA ALA A 47 -25.53 -2.37 16.66
C ALA A 47 -26.48 -1.26 17.15
N GLU A 48 -27.32 -1.55 18.15
CA GLU A 48 -28.15 -0.55 18.84
C GLU A 48 -27.29 0.55 19.44
N SER A 49 -26.28 0.19 20.24
CA SER A 49 -25.35 1.15 20.86
C SER A 49 -24.52 1.95 19.87
N ALA A 50 -24.24 1.37 18.69
CA ALA A 50 -23.51 2.02 17.61
C ALA A 50 -24.43 2.88 16.71
N HIS A 51 -25.73 2.94 17.01
CA HIS A 51 -26.74 3.65 16.23
C HIS A 51 -26.87 3.15 14.78
N ALA A 52 -26.74 1.84 14.57
CA ALA A 52 -27.04 1.21 13.28
C ALA A 52 -28.53 1.36 12.93
N SER A 53 -28.84 1.41 11.63
CA SER A 53 -30.21 1.45 11.10
C SER A 53 -30.88 0.09 11.21
N TYR A 54 -30.25 -0.94 10.65
CA TYR A 54 -30.74 -2.32 10.59
C TYR A 54 -29.60 -3.32 10.30
N LEU A 55 -29.90 -4.62 10.47
CA LEU A 55 -29.04 -5.73 10.08
C LEU A 55 -29.62 -6.43 8.85
N LEU A 56 -28.76 -6.90 7.95
CA LEU A 56 -29.12 -7.82 6.87
C LEU A 56 -28.45 -9.17 7.13
N ILE A 57 -29.23 -10.24 7.06
CA ILE A 57 -28.78 -11.61 7.25
C ILE A 57 -29.15 -12.41 6.00
N GLY A 58 -28.17 -13.09 5.41
CA GLY A 58 -28.35 -13.84 4.17
C GLY A 58 -27.64 -15.19 4.16
N GLY A 59 -27.34 -15.65 2.95
CA GLY A 59 -26.43 -16.78 2.74
C GLY A 59 -26.98 -18.15 3.16
N SER A 60 -26.15 -18.94 3.84
CA SER A 60 -26.50 -20.33 4.18
C SER A 60 -27.47 -20.40 5.38
N PHE A 61 -27.45 -19.38 6.23
CA PHE A 61 -28.20 -19.33 7.49
C PHE A 61 -29.72 -19.27 7.30
N VAL A 62 -30.20 -18.51 6.31
CA VAL A 62 -31.64 -18.36 5.98
C VAL A 62 -32.11 -19.29 4.85
N SER A 63 -31.31 -20.31 4.52
CA SER A 63 -31.60 -21.29 3.46
C SER A 63 -32.05 -22.65 3.99
N SER A 64 -32.35 -23.58 3.09
CA SER A 64 -32.66 -24.98 3.44
C SER A 64 -31.43 -25.79 3.91
N ASN A 65 -30.26 -25.16 4.13
CA ASN A 65 -29.10 -25.85 4.71
C ASN A 65 -29.35 -26.19 6.19
N SER A 66 -29.31 -27.46 6.55
CA SER A 66 -29.53 -27.91 7.94
C SER A 66 -28.36 -27.63 8.88
N ASN A 67 -27.17 -27.36 8.34
CA ASN A 67 -26.00 -27.00 9.12
C ASN A 67 -25.25 -25.81 8.48
N PRO A 68 -25.68 -24.56 8.74
CA PRO A 68 -24.92 -23.39 8.29
C PRO A 68 -23.63 -23.28 9.08
N ALA A 69 -22.50 -23.27 8.37
CA ALA A 69 -21.16 -23.20 8.98
C ALA A 69 -20.79 -21.78 9.42
N ASP A 70 -21.50 -20.78 8.94
CA ASP A 70 -21.22 -19.35 9.07
C ASP A 70 -22.49 -18.52 9.24
N LEU A 71 -22.30 -17.29 9.73
CA LEU A 71 -23.34 -16.29 9.93
C LEU A 71 -23.01 -15.05 9.13
N ASP A 72 -23.67 -14.91 7.98
CA ASP A 72 -23.49 -13.83 7.01
C ASP A 72 -24.28 -12.58 7.43
N ILE A 73 -23.62 -11.60 8.06
CA ILE A 73 -24.28 -10.38 8.57
C ILE A 73 -23.65 -9.11 8.01
N ILE A 74 -24.53 -8.21 7.57
CA ILE A 74 -24.19 -6.84 7.21
C ILE A 74 -24.91 -5.89 8.16
N VAL A 75 -24.15 -5.04 8.85
CA VAL A 75 -24.68 -3.98 9.71
C VAL A 75 -24.75 -2.70 8.89
N VAL A 76 -25.94 -2.15 8.75
CA VAL A 76 -26.17 -0.94 7.95
C VAL A 76 -26.34 0.28 8.84
N PHE A 77 -25.57 1.32 8.57
CA PHE A 77 -25.61 2.61 9.25
C PHE A 77 -26.21 3.69 8.36
N LYS A 78 -26.87 4.66 8.98
CA LYS A 78 -27.44 5.80 8.26
C LYS A 78 -26.37 6.64 7.54
N ASN A 79 -25.17 6.81 8.12
CA ASN A 79 -24.11 7.61 7.52
C ASN A 79 -22.70 7.01 7.69
N ASN A 80 -21.79 7.41 6.81
CA ASN A 80 -20.40 6.91 6.75
C ASN A 80 -19.52 7.35 7.94
N LEU A 81 -19.93 8.36 8.72
CA LEU A 81 -19.17 8.80 9.90
C LEU A 81 -19.24 7.78 11.05
N LEU A 82 -20.28 6.93 11.05
CA LEU A 82 -20.49 5.90 12.06
C LEU A 82 -19.74 4.60 11.74
N THR A 83 -19.53 4.28 10.45
CA THR A 83 -18.78 3.08 10.02
C THR A 83 -17.29 3.17 10.35
N GLN A 84 -16.72 4.38 10.44
CA GLN A 84 -15.31 4.61 10.77
C GLN A 84 -14.93 4.30 12.23
N LYS A 85 -15.91 4.06 13.11
CA LYS A 85 -15.69 3.74 14.53
C LYS A 85 -15.88 2.25 14.84
N CYS A 86 -16.18 1.43 13.84
CA CYS A 86 -16.46 0.02 14.03
C CYS A 86 -15.16 -0.80 14.05
N PRO A 87 -15.03 -1.78 14.96
CA PRO A 87 -13.86 -2.65 15.01
C PRO A 87 -13.83 -3.60 13.80
N GLU A 88 -12.65 -3.80 13.21
CA GLU A 88 -12.43 -4.65 12.02
C GLU A 88 -12.79 -6.14 12.23
N SER A 89 -12.91 -6.59 13.48
CA SER A 89 -13.39 -7.92 13.83
C SER A 89 -14.02 -7.90 15.23
N LEU A 90 -15.17 -8.55 15.41
CA LEU A 90 -15.84 -8.69 16.71
C LEU A 90 -15.68 -10.14 17.20
N LEU A 91 -15.04 -10.34 18.35
CA LEU A 91 -15.03 -11.63 19.02
C LEU A 91 -16.25 -11.73 19.92
N ILE A 92 -17.22 -12.58 19.56
CA ILE A 92 -18.49 -12.70 20.27
C ILE A 92 -18.57 -14.11 20.86
N GLY A 93 -18.32 -14.22 22.17
CA GLY A 93 -18.16 -15.51 22.83
C GLY A 93 -16.93 -16.27 22.30
N GLN A 94 -17.13 -17.47 21.75
CA GLN A 94 -16.09 -18.28 21.08
C GLN A 94 -16.20 -18.27 19.55
N THR A 95 -17.16 -17.52 18.99
CA THR A 95 -17.44 -17.53 17.56
C THR A 95 -16.88 -16.27 16.91
N ARG A 96 -16.01 -16.44 15.91
CA ARG A 96 -15.60 -15.37 15.01
C ARG A 96 -16.75 -15.16 14.02
N VAL A 97 -17.35 -13.98 14.03
CA VAL A 97 -18.42 -13.61 13.09
C VAL A 97 -17.85 -12.60 12.11
N ASP A 98 -17.99 -12.89 10.81
CA ASP A 98 -17.57 -11.98 9.75
C ASP A 98 -18.68 -10.93 9.56
N ILE A 99 -18.51 -9.80 10.24
CA ILE A 99 -19.47 -8.69 10.20
C ILE A 99 -18.95 -7.64 9.23
N GLN A 100 -19.76 -7.32 8.21
CA GLN A 100 -19.49 -6.21 7.30
C GLN A 100 -20.27 -4.97 7.73
N TYR A 101 -19.63 -3.80 7.68
CA TYR A 101 -20.26 -2.53 8.02
C TYR A 101 -20.45 -1.69 6.75
N ILE A 102 -21.65 -1.14 6.56
CA ILE A 102 -21.96 -0.33 5.38
C ILE A 102 -22.83 0.86 5.73
N SER A 103 -22.78 1.91 4.91
CA SER A 103 -23.63 3.08 5.06
C SER A 103 -24.65 3.20 3.93
N GLU A 104 -25.86 3.66 4.28
CA GLU A 104 -26.90 4.08 3.32
C GLU A 104 -26.42 5.21 2.38
N ASP A 105 -25.49 6.08 2.83
CA ASP A 105 -24.87 7.13 2.00
C ASP A 105 -23.94 6.57 0.90
N ASN A 106 -23.71 5.25 0.86
CA ASN A 106 -22.97 4.58 -0.21
C ASN A 106 -23.88 3.56 -0.93
N PRO A 107 -24.87 4.03 -1.72
CA PRO A 107 -25.89 3.17 -2.33
C PRO A 107 -25.29 2.14 -3.29
N LEU A 108 -24.23 2.50 -4.04
CA LEU A 108 -23.57 1.58 -4.98
C LEU A 108 -22.98 0.35 -4.29
N LEU A 109 -22.39 0.54 -3.11
CA LEU A 109 -21.81 -0.54 -2.33
C LEU A 109 -22.91 -1.35 -1.65
N LEU A 110 -23.94 -0.68 -1.12
CA LEU A 110 -25.07 -1.32 -0.45
C LEU A 110 -25.84 -2.23 -1.42
N ASP A 111 -26.13 -1.73 -2.63
CA ASP A 111 -26.76 -2.48 -3.71
C ASP A 111 -25.95 -3.73 -4.07
N ALA A 112 -24.61 -3.60 -4.15
CA ALA A 112 -23.73 -4.72 -4.47
C ALA A 112 -23.74 -5.81 -3.39
N PHE A 113 -23.77 -5.43 -2.10
CA PHE A 113 -23.88 -6.36 -0.98
C PHE A 113 -25.26 -7.02 -0.89
N ILE A 114 -26.34 -6.26 -1.09
CA ILE A 114 -27.71 -6.80 -1.15
C ILE A 114 -27.82 -7.80 -2.31
N PHE A 115 -27.32 -7.44 -3.49
CA PHE A 115 -27.32 -8.34 -4.63
C PHE A 115 -26.50 -9.61 -4.36
N LEU A 116 -25.38 -9.51 -3.63
CA LEU A 116 -24.58 -10.66 -3.22
C LEU A 116 -25.35 -11.59 -2.27
N LEU A 117 -25.97 -11.05 -1.21
CA LEU A 117 -26.74 -11.86 -0.25
C LEU A 117 -27.97 -12.51 -0.92
N ALA A 118 -28.57 -11.84 -1.90
CA ALA A 118 -29.75 -12.31 -2.62
C ALA A 118 -29.45 -13.40 -3.66
N HIS A 119 -28.18 -13.74 -3.94
CA HIS A 119 -27.83 -14.71 -4.97
C HIS A 119 -26.77 -15.72 -4.52
N SER A 120 -26.98 -17.00 -4.79
CA SER A 120 -25.97 -18.04 -4.58
C SER A 120 -24.79 -17.92 -5.55
N LYS A 121 -23.70 -18.66 -5.30
CA LYS A 121 -22.58 -18.81 -6.26
C LYS A 121 -23.02 -19.34 -7.63
N SER A 122 -24.10 -20.11 -7.69
CA SER A 122 -24.69 -20.61 -8.94
C SER A 122 -25.72 -19.65 -9.55
N GLY A 123 -25.90 -18.46 -8.97
CA GLY A 123 -26.85 -17.45 -9.45
C GLY A 123 -28.31 -17.67 -9.02
N MET A 124 -28.57 -18.63 -8.11
CA MET A 124 -29.93 -18.87 -7.62
C MET A 124 -30.36 -17.76 -6.64
N ALA A 125 -31.54 -17.21 -6.89
CA ALA A 125 -32.18 -16.19 -6.07
C ALA A 125 -32.51 -16.72 -4.66
N LYS A 126 -32.23 -15.91 -3.63
CA LYS A 126 -32.42 -16.21 -2.21
C LYS A 126 -33.06 -15.04 -1.47
N GLY A 127 -33.78 -15.34 -0.38
CA GLY A 127 -34.27 -14.32 0.54
C GLY A 127 -33.18 -13.73 1.43
N ILE A 128 -33.41 -12.50 1.89
CA ILE A 128 -32.60 -11.79 2.88
C ILE A 128 -33.51 -11.44 4.06
N ALA A 129 -33.06 -11.71 5.28
CA ALA A 129 -33.75 -11.24 6.48
C ALA A 129 -33.20 -9.86 6.88
N ARG A 130 -34.09 -8.90 7.13
CA ARG A 130 -33.76 -7.59 7.67
C ARG A 130 -34.24 -7.50 9.11
N ILE A 131 -33.33 -7.24 10.04
CA ILE A 131 -33.66 -7.00 11.45
C ILE A 131 -33.55 -5.50 11.71
N LEU A 132 -34.68 -4.87 12.05
CA LEU A 132 -34.72 -3.44 12.34
C LEU A 132 -34.06 -3.14 13.70
N VAL A 133 -33.23 -2.10 13.76
CA VAL A 133 -32.52 -1.70 14.98
C VAL A 133 -33.02 -0.35 15.49
N ASN A 134 -32.84 0.74 14.73
CA ASN A 134 -33.19 2.10 15.18
C ASN A 134 -34.05 2.92 14.20
N SER A 135 -34.35 2.43 12.99
CA SER A 135 -35.07 3.22 11.97
C SER A 135 -36.17 2.44 11.25
N ASN A 136 -37.34 3.05 11.10
CA ASN A 136 -38.42 2.58 10.21
C ASN A 136 -38.18 3.04 8.76
N ASN A 137 -36.99 2.77 8.22
CA ASN A 137 -36.68 3.06 6.82
C ASN A 137 -37.38 2.06 5.91
N GLU A 138 -37.76 2.48 4.70
CA GLU A 138 -38.24 1.58 3.66
C GLU A 138 -37.23 0.46 3.41
N ALA A 139 -37.73 -0.74 3.11
CA ALA A 139 -36.85 -1.86 2.76
C ALA A 139 -36.00 -1.48 1.55
N PRO A 140 -34.68 -1.73 1.59
CA PRO A 140 -33.88 -1.52 0.40
C PRO A 140 -34.33 -2.48 -0.69
N ILE A 141 -34.15 -2.09 -1.95
CA ILE A 141 -34.63 -2.87 -3.09
C ILE A 141 -33.49 -3.80 -3.55
N ILE A 142 -33.80 -5.07 -3.82
CA ILE A 142 -32.82 -5.96 -4.45
C ILE A 142 -32.60 -5.49 -5.89
N PRO A 143 -31.37 -5.14 -6.30
CA PRO A 143 -31.11 -4.66 -7.66
C PRO A 143 -31.52 -5.72 -8.69
N SER A 144 -32.23 -5.31 -9.75
CA SER A 144 -32.68 -6.20 -10.81
C SER A 144 -31.55 -6.68 -11.75
N GLN A 145 -30.41 -5.99 -11.71
CA GLN A 145 -29.21 -6.31 -12.51
C GLN A 145 -28.00 -6.34 -11.60
N LYS A 146 -26.98 -7.13 -12.01
CA LYS A 146 -25.70 -7.24 -11.32
C LYS A 146 -25.05 -5.85 -11.16
N PRO A 147 -24.87 -5.33 -9.93
CA PRO A 147 -24.31 -4.00 -9.70
C PRO A 147 -22.85 -3.88 -10.15
N VAL A 148 -22.42 -2.66 -10.47
CA VAL A 148 -21.05 -2.36 -10.94
C VAL A 148 -19.98 -2.83 -9.93
N LEU A 149 -20.23 -2.67 -8.63
CA LEU A 149 -19.31 -3.06 -7.57
C LEU A 149 -19.43 -4.53 -7.12
N TYR A 150 -20.26 -5.34 -7.79
CA TYR A 150 -20.52 -6.71 -7.36
C TYR A 150 -19.25 -7.57 -7.25
N ASN A 151 -18.33 -7.47 -8.21
CA ASN A 151 -17.09 -8.26 -8.16
C ASN A 151 -16.21 -7.79 -6.98
N THR A 152 -16.10 -6.49 -6.75
CA THR A 152 -15.39 -5.90 -5.60
C THR A 152 -16.00 -6.36 -4.27
N VAL A 153 -17.32 -6.47 -4.19
CA VAL A 153 -18.00 -6.93 -2.98
C VAL A 153 -17.85 -8.44 -2.75
N ILE A 154 -17.86 -9.28 -3.79
CA ILE A 154 -17.49 -10.71 -3.67
C ILE A 154 -16.11 -10.86 -3.05
N GLU A 155 -15.15 -10.03 -3.48
CA GLU A 155 -13.77 -10.05 -2.99
C GLU A 155 -13.70 -9.68 -1.50
N ILE A 156 -14.40 -8.61 -1.08
CA ILE A 156 -14.46 -8.19 0.32
C ILE A 156 -15.16 -9.25 1.19
N TYR A 157 -16.25 -9.84 0.68
CA TYR A 157 -17.14 -10.71 1.43
C TYR A 157 -16.61 -12.14 1.61
N SER A 158 -15.95 -12.71 0.60
CA SER A 158 -15.63 -14.15 0.61
C SER A 158 -14.54 -14.55 1.61
N GLY A 159 -14.00 -13.61 2.39
CA GLY A 159 -12.88 -13.85 3.33
C GLY A 159 -11.61 -14.41 2.68
N GLN A 160 -11.65 -14.70 1.38
CA GLN A 160 -10.52 -15.12 0.59
C GLN A 160 -9.62 -13.91 0.47
N THR A 161 -8.55 -13.95 1.26
CA THR A 161 -7.22 -13.99 0.65
C THR A 161 -7.22 -14.92 -0.57
N GLN A 162 -7.88 -14.55 -1.68
CA GLN A 162 -7.09 -14.55 -2.90
C GLN A 162 -5.95 -13.63 -2.51
N ILE A 163 -4.73 -14.13 -2.61
CA ILE A 163 -3.59 -13.25 -2.72
C ILE A 163 -3.86 -12.45 -4.01
N LEU A 164 -4.76 -11.47 -3.96
CA LEU A 164 -4.48 -10.21 -4.60
C LEU A 164 -3.18 -9.86 -3.91
N PRO A 165 -2.03 -9.89 -4.64
CA PRO A 165 -0.87 -9.27 -4.07
C PRO A 165 -1.39 -7.93 -3.58
N TYR A 166 -1.08 -7.52 -2.35
CA TYR A 166 -0.94 -6.09 -2.11
C TYR A 166 -0.15 -5.64 -3.32
N SER A 167 -0.79 -4.96 -4.29
CA SER A 167 -0.16 -4.79 -5.59
C SER A 167 0.93 -3.81 -5.27
N ARG A 168 2.13 -4.35 -4.99
CA ARG A 168 3.21 -3.58 -4.41
C ARG A 168 3.37 -2.41 -5.34
N LYS A 169 3.25 -1.19 -4.81
CA LYS A 169 3.30 0.04 -5.63
C LYS A 169 4.50 -0.04 -6.57
N GLY A 170 5.60 -0.48 -6.00
CA GLY A 170 6.75 -0.95 -6.70
C GLY A 170 7.66 -1.73 -5.78
N ILE A 171 8.89 -1.91 -6.25
CA ILE A 171 10.01 -2.31 -5.41
C ILE A 171 10.94 -1.11 -5.25
N ILE A 172 11.35 -0.82 -4.02
CA ILE A 172 12.49 0.04 -3.75
C ILE A 172 13.74 -0.84 -3.68
N ILE A 173 14.81 -0.43 -4.37
CA ILE A 173 16.13 -1.03 -4.29
C ILE A 173 17.06 -0.07 -3.52
N PRO A 174 17.24 -0.29 -2.20
CA PRO A 174 18.26 0.40 -1.43
C PRO A 174 19.68 -0.05 -1.82
N ILE A 175 20.58 0.92 -1.95
CA ILE A 175 22.00 0.74 -2.22
C ILE A 175 22.78 1.52 -1.15
N HIS A 176 23.49 0.80 -0.29
CA HIS A 176 24.17 1.38 0.86
C HIS A 176 25.51 2.05 0.49
N GLY A 177 26.14 2.72 1.47
CA GLY A 177 27.45 3.36 1.34
C GLY A 177 28.64 2.44 1.67
N VAL A 178 29.83 3.03 1.85
CA VAL A 178 31.01 2.32 2.40
C VAL A 178 30.88 2.14 3.91
N ASN A 179 31.57 1.13 4.45
CA ASN A 179 31.73 0.85 5.88
C ASN A 179 30.44 0.83 6.71
N THR A 180 29.32 0.43 6.09
CA THR A 180 28.02 0.35 6.76
C THR A 180 27.56 -1.10 6.83
N ASN A 181 26.94 -1.45 7.96
CA ASN A 181 26.14 -2.67 8.09
C ASN A 181 24.69 -2.43 7.62
N ALA A 182 24.40 -1.25 7.07
CA ALA A 182 23.09 -0.79 6.63
C ALA A 182 22.00 -0.90 7.72
N HIS A 183 22.31 -0.59 8.99
CA HIS A 183 21.33 -0.67 10.09
C HIS A 183 20.07 0.17 9.84
N TRP A 184 20.21 1.31 9.14
CA TRP A 184 19.09 2.15 8.72
C TRP A 184 18.10 1.42 7.79
N LEU A 185 18.54 0.37 7.10
CA LEU A 185 17.71 -0.41 6.18
C LEU A 185 16.55 -1.09 6.89
N SER A 186 16.71 -1.53 8.15
CA SER A 186 15.64 -2.19 8.89
C SER A 186 14.46 -1.25 9.12
N TYR A 187 14.73 -0.03 9.59
CA TYR A 187 13.71 0.98 9.84
C TYR A 187 13.15 1.56 8.53
N PHE A 188 14.01 1.83 7.54
CA PHE A 188 13.59 2.21 6.21
C PHE A 188 12.63 1.16 5.60
N SER A 189 12.96 -0.13 5.74
CA SER A 189 12.15 -1.22 5.22
C SER A 189 10.79 -1.30 5.92
N LEU A 190 10.73 -1.05 7.23
CA LEU A 190 9.48 -0.99 7.98
C LEU A 190 8.56 0.11 7.43
N LEU A 191 9.06 1.34 7.31
CA LEU A 191 8.26 2.47 6.82
C LEU A 191 7.83 2.30 5.36
N ALA A 192 8.74 1.83 4.50
CA ALA A 192 8.45 1.56 3.11
C ALA A 192 7.40 0.45 2.94
N SER A 193 7.54 -0.65 3.70
CA SER A 193 6.60 -1.78 3.64
C SER A 193 5.22 -1.39 4.14
N ASN A 194 5.14 -0.62 5.24
CA ASN A 194 3.88 -0.06 5.73
C ASN A 194 3.22 0.89 4.71
N SER A 195 4.03 1.49 3.83
CA SER A 195 3.55 2.33 2.73
C SER A 195 3.24 1.53 1.45
N GLY A 196 3.28 0.20 1.49
CA GLY A 196 2.92 -0.67 0.36
C GLY A 196 4.02 -0.91 -0.68
N TRP A 197 5.28 -0.58 -0.36
CA TRP A 197 6.44 -0.89 -1.20
C TRP A 197 7.05 -2.24 -0.87
N GLY A 198 7.46 -2.99 -1.89
CA GLY A 198 8.41 -4.08 -1.70
C GLY A 198 9.83 -3.54 -1.52
N ILE A 199 10.67 -4.25 -0.79
CA ILE A 199 12.09 -3.90 -0.61
C ILE A 199 12.97 -5.02 -1.16
N ALA A 200 13.87 -4.69 -2.08
CA ALA A 200 14.84 -5.62 -2.67
C ALA A 200 16.26 -5.02 -2.59
N PRO A 201 16.89 -5.02 -1.40
CA PRO A 201 18.15 -4.31 -1.18
C PRO A 201 19.27 -4.93 -2.01
N PHE A 202 20.09 -4.09 -2.63
CA PHE A 202 21.33 -4.52 -3.26
C PHE A 202 22.46 -4.48 -2.23
N ILE A 203 22.90 -5.66 -1.80
CA ILE A 203 23.95 -5.83 -0.79
C ILE A 203 25.20 -6.37 -1.49
N TYR A 204 26.23 -5.54 -1.61
CA TYR A 204 27.52 -5.89 -2.24
C TYR A 204 28.63 -6.18 -1.21
N GLY A 205 28.26 -6.35 0.06
CA GLY A 205 29.17 -6.59 1.17
C GLY A 205 29.77 -5.33 1.78
N ARG A 206 30.59 -5.48 2.82
CA ARG A 206 31.21 -4.35 3.53
C ARG A 206 32.44 -3.85 2.76
N GLU A 207 32.33 -2.64 2.21
CA GLU A 207 33.43 -1.98 1.49
C GLU A 207 34.20 -1.01 2.38
N CYS A 208 35.51 -0.95 2.23
CA CYS A 208 36.36 0.05 2.89
C CYS A 208 36.28 1.39 2.15
N PRO A 209 36.54 2.54 2.82
CA PRO A 209 36.64 3.83 2.15
C PRO A 209 37.65 3.86 1.00
N THR A 210 38.69 3.01 1.03
CA THR A 210 39.65 2.85 -0.06
C THR A 210 39.02 2.38 -1.37
N THR A 211 37.82 1.80 -1.35
CA THR A 211 37.05 1.45 -2.55
C THR A 211 36.71 2.68 -3.39
N LEU A 212 36.62 3.87 -2.78
CA LEU A 212 36.48 5.14 -3.49
C LEU A 212 37.68 5.47 -4.40
N LEU A 213 38.83 4.82 -4.19
CA LEU A 213 40.03 4.99 -5.01
C LEU A 213 40.25 3.84 -6.01
N LYS A 214 39.46 2.77 -5.93
CA LYS A 214 39.64 1.55 -6.74
C LYS A 214 38.61 1.47 -7.87
N SER A 215 38.90 2.07 -9.04
CA SER A 215 38.01 2.10 -10.20
C SER A 215 37.47 0.72 -10.59
N LYS A 216 38.35 -0.28 -10.73
CA LYS A 216 37.98 -1.66 -11.06
C LYS A 216 36.98 -2.27 -10.08
N ARG A 217 37.11 -1.97 -8.77
CA ARG A 217 36.15 -2.49 -7.78
C ARG A 217 34.80 -1.79 -7.92
N ARG A 218 34.78 -0.47 -8.13
CA ARG A 218 33.54 0.28 -8.33
C ARG A 218 32.79 -0.16 -9.59
N GLU A 219 33.51 -0.36 -10.69
CA GLU A 219 32.94 -0.92 -11.93
C GLU A 219 32.38 -2.32 -11.70
N LYS A 220 33.11 -3.18 -10.98
CA LYS A 220 32.62 -4.50 -10.61
C LYS A 220 31.33 -4.43 -9.78
N ILE A 221 31.22 -3.52 -8.82
CA ILE A 221 29.99 -3.35 -8.01
C ILE A 221 28.83 -2.84 -8.88
N ALA A 222 29.08 -1.95 -9.84
CA ALA A 222 28.05 -1.49 -10.79
C ALA A 222 27.55 -2.63 -11.70
N GLU A 223 28.45 -3.53 -12.12
CA GLU A 223 28.07 -4.74 -12.84
C GLU A 223 27.31 -5.73 -11.96
N GLU A 224 27.73 -5.93 -10.71
CA GLU A 224 26.99 -6.73 -9.72
C GLU A 224 25.57 -6.16 -9.50
N PHE A 225 25.41 -4.83 -9.49
CA PHE A 225 24.11 -4.17 -9.41
C PHE A 225 23.25 -4.44 -10.64
N ARG A 226 23.82 -4.39 -11.86
CA ARG A 226 23.11 -4.75 -13.09
C ARG A 226 22.58 -6.18 -13.03
N ILE A 227 23.42 -7.13 -12.60
CA ILE A 227 23.03 -8.55 -12.45
C ILE A 227 21.91 -8.69 -11.41
N TRP A 228 21.99 -7.95 -10.30
CA TRP A 228 20.93 -7.92 -9.30
C TRP A 228 19.61 -7.39 -9.87
N LEU A 229 19.66 -6.28 -10.61
CA LEU A 229 18.47 -5.69 -11.23
C LEU A 229 17.80 -6.66 -12.21
N ILE A 230 18.57 -7.42 -12.99
CA ILE A 230 18.04 -8.49 -13.86
C ILE A 230 17.27 -9.51 -13.03
N LYS A 231 17.85 -10.01 -11.92
CA LYS A 231 17.17 -10.96 -11.02
C LYS A 231 15.90 -10.38 -10.42
N VAL A 232 15.90 -9.10 -10.05
CA VAL A 232 14.69 -8.42 -9.58
C VAL A 232 13.64 -8.38 -10.69
N ARG A 233 14.02 -8.06 -11.93
CA ARG A 233 13.11 -8.02 -13.09
C ARG A 233 12.55 -9.39 -13.47
N GLU A 234 13.33 -10.46 -13.33
CA GLU A 234 12.86 -11.84 -13.52
C GLU A 234 11.73 -12.20 -12.54
N GLN A 235 11.72 -11.60 -11.35
CA GLN A 235 10.73 -11.86 -10.29
C GLN A 235 9.64 -10.78 -10.21
N PHE A 236 9.84 -9.62 -10.83
CA PHE A 236 8.95 -8.46 -10.68
C PHE A 236 8.93 -7.55 -11.91
N ASN A 237 7.75 -7.44 -12.53
CA ASN A 237 7.52 -6.62 -13.73
C ASN A 237 6.90 -5.23 -13.42
N GLY A 238 6.90 -4.80 -12.16
CA GLY A 238 6.30 -3.51 -11.77
C GLY A 238 7.29 -2.35 -11.67
N PRO A 239 6.86 -1.20 -11.13
CA PRO A 239 7.69 -0.01 -10.98
C PRO A 239 8.87 -0.22 -10.01
N ILE A 240 10.07 0.24 -10.38
CA ILE A 240 11.26 0.19 -9.52
C ILE A 240 11.63 1.60 -9.08
N ALA A 241 11.89 1.79 -7.80
CA ALA A 241 12.49 2.98 -7.23
C ALA A 241 13.90 2.67 -6.71
N ILE A 242 14.77 3.67 -6.71
CA ILE A 242 16.15 3.55 -6.21
C ILE A 242 16.31 4.44 -4.98
N PHE A 243 16.95 3.90 -3.95
CA PHE A 243 17.45 4.67 -2.83
C PHE A 243 18.97 4.47 -2.74
N GLY A 244 19.74 5.50 -3.05
CA GLY A 244 21.20 5.45 -2.98
C GLY A 244 21.74 6.29 -1.82
N HIS A 245 22.63 5.71 -1.01
CA HIS A 245 23.39 6.46 0.00
C HIS A 245 24.88 6.46 -0.33
N SER A 246 25.52 7.64 -0.27
CA SER A 246 26.99 7.75 -0.40
C SER A 246 27.50 7.00 -1.63
N LEU A 247 28.36 5.98 -1.47
CA LEU A 247 28.83 5.11 -2.57
C LEU A 247 27.68 4.54 -3.43
N GLY A 248 26.54 4.20 -2.83
CA GLY A 248 25.38 3.73 -3.58
C GLY A 248 24.85 4.71 -4.61
N THR A 249 24.97 6.02 -4.37
CA THR A 249 24.62 7.06 -5.36
C THR A 249 25.53 6.99 -6.59
N TYR A 250 26.83 6.81 -6.36
CA TYR A 250 27.82 6.62 -7.41
C TYR A 250 27.56 5.34 -8.20
N ILE A 251 27.27 4.21 -7.52
CA ILE A 251 27.03 2.92 -8.18
C ILE A 251 25.83 3.02 -9.12
N PHE A 252 24.75 3.66 -8.70
CA PHE A 252 23.58 3.87 -9.55
C PHE A 252 23.87 4.76 -10.76
N ALA A 253 24.55 5.90 -10.58
CA ALA A 253 24.93 6.77 -11.69
C ALA A 253 25.87 6.05 -12.68
N LYS A 254 26.85 5.29 -12.17
CA LYS A 254 27.76 4.51 -13.00
C LYS A 254 27.01 3.45 -13.81
N TYR A 255 26.02 2.80 -13.22
CA TYR A 255 25.12 1.89 -13.94
C TYR A 255 24.39 2.61 -15.08
N LEU A 256 23.86 3.81 -14.83
CA LEU A 256 23.15 4.58 -15.87
C LEU A 256 24.07 4.96 -17.04
N GLU A 257 25.32 5.35 -16.76
CA GLU A 257 26.32 5.68 -17.79
C GLU A 257 26.76 4.45 -18.59
N LEU A 258 27.12 3.36 -17.92
CA LEU A 258 27.63 2.14 -18.57
C LEU A 258 26.55 1.42 -19.37
N TYR A 259 25.30 1.46 -18.91
CA TYR A 259 24.18 0.75 -19.51
C TYR A 259 23.11 1.74 -19.98
N ASN A 260 23.54 2.78 -20.69
CA ASN A 260 22.66 3.86 -21.14
C ASN A 260 21.57 3.39 -22.11
N ASP A 261 21.84 2.34 -22.87
CA ASP A 261 20.92 1.80 -23.89
C ASP A 261 19.88 0.84 -23.31
N ASN A 262 19.92 0.57 -22.01
CA ASN A 262 18.97 -0.32 -21.34
C ASN A 262 17.61 0.38 -21.14
N SER A 263 16.52 -0.36 -21.37
CA SER A 263 15.13 0.11 -21.29
C SER A 263 14.58 0.25 -19.87
N ASP A 264 15.36 -0.09 -18.84
CA ASP A 264 14.93 0.02 -17.44
C ASP A 264 14.52 1.47 -17.10
N LYS A 265 13.28 1.60 -16.60
CA LYS A 265 12.72 2.85 -16.10
C LYS A 265 12.58 2.80 -14.58
N PHE A 266 12.84 3.94 -13.95
CA PHE A 266 12.76 4.13 -12.51
C PHE A 266 11.66 5.13 -12.18
N CYS A 267 10.70 4.69 -11.36
CA CYS A 267 9.56 5.50 -10.96
C CYS A 267 9.93 6.60 -9.97
N GLY A 268 11.07 6.50 -9.29
CA GLY A 268 11.61 7.53 -8.40
C GLY A 268 13.03 7.19 -7.95
N VAL A 269 13.87 8.19 -7.78
CA VAL A 269 15.24 8.03 -7.30
C VAL A 269 15.47 8.97 -6.13
N VAL A 270 15.94 8.44 -5.01
CA VAL A 270 16.37 9.21 -3.83
C VAL A 270 17.86 9.04 -3.67
N LEU A 271 18.58 10.16 -3.54
CA LEU A 271 20.01 10.21 -3.30
C LEU A 271 20.24 10.90 -1.96
N ALA A 272 20.89 10.21 -1.03
CA ALA A 272 21.20 10.72 0.30
C ALA A 272 22.73 10.78 0.47
N GLY A 273 23.26 11.95 0.84
CA GLY A 273 24.71 12.13 1.00
C GLY A 273 25.47 11.82 -0.29
N SER A 274 24.96 12.29 -1.43
CA SER A 274 25.48 11.91 -2.74
C SER A 274 26.94 12.33 -2.91
N ILE A 275 27.77 11.44 -3.44
CA ILE A 275 29.17 11.72 -3.79
C ILE A 275 29.34 11.99 -5.29
N LEU A 276 28.24 12.38 -5.94
CA LEU A 276 28.22 12.68 -7.37
C LEU A 276 28.69 14.09 -7.66
N ASN A 277 29.19 14.29 -8.87
CA ASN A 277 29.47 15.59 -9.45
C ASN A 277 28.20 16.45 -9.49
N THR A 278 28.30 17.70 -9.03
CA THR A 278 27.20 18.67 -9.03
C THR A 278 26.66 18.95 -10.44
N GLY A 279 27.52 18.81 -11.45
CA GLY A 279 27.19 18.92 -12.87
C GLY A 279 26.77 17.62 -13.56
N PHE A 280 26.46 16.54 -12.83
CA PHE A 280 25.98 15.30 -13.45
C PHE A 280 24.67 15.55 -14.21
N ASP A 281 24.63 15.15 -15.49
CA ASP A 281 23.53 15.44 -16.41
C ASP A 281 22.30 14.55 -16.15
N TRP A 282 21.56 14.85 -15.08
CA TRP A 282 20.28 14.19 -14.81
C TRP A 282 19.19 14.56 -15.82
N ASN A 283 19.31 15.69 -16.53
CA ASN A 283 18.34 16.10 -17.55
C ASN A 283 18.24 15.03 -18.64
N LYS A 284 19.36 14.41 -19.03
CA LYS A 284 19.37 13.25 -19.93
C LYS A 284 18.37 12.15 -19.52
N TYR A 285 18.33 11.79 -18.24
CA TYR A 285 17.50 10.68 -17.73
C TYR A 285 16.08 11.11 -17.37
N LEU A 286 15.91 12.35 -16.90
CA LEU A 286 14.60 12.91 -16.60
C LEU A 286 13.83 13.17 -17.90
N ASN A 287 14.41 13.85 -18.89
CA ASN A 287 13.76 14.20 -20.15
C ASN A 287 13.38 12.96 -20.98
N SER A 288 14.19 11.90 -20.93
CA SER A 288 13.89 10.62 -21.60
C SER A 288 12.86 9.76 -20.86
N ASN A 289 12.35 10.23 -19.71
CA ASN A 289 11.48 9.47 -18.79
C ASN A 289 12.08 8.13 -18.34
N ARG A 290 13.40 7.99 -18.39
CA ARG A 290 14.11 6.86 -17.78
C ARG A 290 14.07 6.97 -16.26
N ILE A 291 14.10 8.19 -15.74
CA ILE A 291 13.79 8.51 -14.34
C ILE A 291 12.58 9.43 -14.33
N THR A 292 11.57 9.08 -13.54
CA THR A 292 10.36 9.92 -13.42
C THR A 292 10.61 11.14 -12.56
N ALA A 293 11.15 10.96 -11.35
CA ALA A 293 11.57 12.06 -10.50
C ALA A 293 12.81 11.70 -9.70
N LEU A 294 13.53 12.75 -9.29
CA LEU A 294 14.76 12.66 -8.53
C LEU A 294 14.67 13.52 -7.27
N CYS A 295 15.02 12.95 -6.12
CA CYS A 295 15.22 13.66 -4.87
C CYS A 295 16.69 13.59 -4.50
N ASN A 296 17.33 14.74 -4.32
CA ASN A 296 18.66 14.82 -3.73
C ASN A 296 18.53 15.41 -2.32
N THR A 297 18.91 14.63 -1.31
CA THR A 297 19.01 15.10 0.07
C THR A 297 20.46 15.42 0.38
N TYR A 298 20.71 16.69 0.71
CA TYR A 298 22.05 17.24 0.88
C TYR A 298 22.16 18.08 2.15
N SER A 299 23.38 18.19 2.67
CA SER A 299 23.66 18.97 3.87
C SER A 299 25.03 19.65 3.82
N ILE A 300 25.05 20.93 4.20
CA ILE A 300 26.28 21.69 4.39
C ILE A 300 27.12 21.22 5.59
N ARG A 301 26.57 20.34 6.43
CA ARG A 301 27.29 19.69 7.55
C ARG A 301 27.83 18.31 7.19
N ASP A 302 27.69 17.87 5.94
CA ASP A 302 28.30 16.64 5.47
C ASP A 302 29.82 16.78 5.31
N GLU A 303 30.55 16.48 6.38
CA GLU A 303 32.01 16.64 6.44
C GLU A 303 32.77 15.73 5.48
N TRP A 304 32.18 14.59 5.09
CA TRP A 304 32.80 13.62 4.21
C TRP A 304 32.66 14.07 2.76
N VAL A 305 31.44 14.44 2.35
CA VAL A 305 31.16 14.89 0.98
C VAL A 305 31.81 16.25 0.71
N LYS A 306 31.89 17.14 1.71
CA LYS A 306 32.60 18.43 1.60
C LYS A 306 34.05 18.28 1.11
N LYS A 307 34.71 17.16 1.41
CA LYS A 307 36.10 16.87 1.04
C LYS A 307 36.24 16.10 -0.27
N MET A 308 35.13 15.75 -0.93
CA MET A 308 35.16 15.02 -2.19
C MET A 308 35.58 15.94 -3.34
N PRO A 309 36.64 15.63 -4.10
CA PRO A 309 37.01 16.43 -5.26
C PRO A 309 36.03 16.19 -6.43
N ASN A 310 35.52 17.27 -7.03
CA ASN A 310 34.80 17.18 -8.30
C ASN A 310 35.73 16.62 -9.38
N GLY A 311 35.30 15.56 -10.07
CA GLY A 311 36.11 14.86 -11.06
C GLY A 311 37.08 13.82 -10.48
N GLY A 312 36.99 13.52 -9.18
CA GLY A 312 37.73 12.44 -8.53
C GLY A 312 39.08 12.86 -7.95
N TYR A 313 39.72 11.93 -7.24
CA TYR A 313 41.00 12.18 -6.57
C TYR A 313 42.15 12.20 -7.58
N PHE A 314 43.28 12.85 -7.23
CA PHE A 314 44.44 12.96 -8.13
C PHE A 314 44.88 11.61 -8.73
N PHE A 315 44.88 10.55 -7.92
CA PHE A 315 45.23 9.18 -8.34
C PHE A 315 44.04 8.35 -8.83
N CYS A 316 42.82 8.89 -8.80
CA CYS A 316 41.60 8.22 -9.22
C CYS A 316 40.62 9.26 -9.80
N LYS A 317 40.94 9.73 -11.02
CA LYS A 317 40.08 10.67 -11.76
C LYS A 317 38.84 9.93 -12.25
N ASP A 318 37.68 10.49 -11.93
CA ASP A 318 36.38 9.96 -12.32
C ASP A 318 35.40 11.12 -12.38
N ALA A 319 34.88 11.42 -13.58
CA ALA A 319 34.02 12.59 -13.80
C ALA A 319 32.73 12.53 -12.97
N LEU A 320 32.31 11.33 -12.55
CA LEU A 320 31.16 11.12 -11.69
C LEU A 320 31.35 11.62 -10.26
N TYR A 321 32.59 11.74 -9.76
CA TYR A 321 32.81 12.15 -8.37
C TYR A 321 32.55 13.63 -8.15
N GLY A 322 31.98 13.95 -6.98
CA GLY A 322 31.88 15.32 -6.50
C GLY A 322 31.07 15.50 -5.23
N GLN A 323 30.51 16.71 -5.10
CA GLN A 323 29.99 17.24 -3.85
C GLN A 323 28.46 17.43 -3.80
N ALA A 324 27.68 16.72 -4.64
CA ALA A 324 26.23 16.93 -4.73
C ALA A 324 25.47 16.71 -3.40
N GLY A 325 25.98 15.87 -2.50
CA GLY A 325 25.45 15.68 -1.14
C GLY A 325 25.82 16.78 -0.14
N TYR A 326 26.70 17.70 -0.51
CA TYR A 326 27.09 18.87 0.28
C TYR A 326 26.45 20.17 -0.26
N SER A 327 26.48 20.39 -1.57
CA SER A 327 26.03 21.63 -2.20
C SER A 327 24.76 21.52 -3.05
N GLY A 328 24.26 20.30 -3.28
CA GLY A 328 23.21 20.07 -4.27
C GLY A 328 23.75 19.93 -5.70
N PHE A 329 22.87 19.56 -6.63
CA PHE A 329 23.12 19.59 -8.07
C PHE A 329 22.89 20.98 -8.64
N GLU A 330 23.65 21.33 -9.70
CA GLU A 330 23.56 22.63 -10.37
C GLU A 330 22.41 22.71 -11.38
N ILE A 331 21.89 21.57 -11.81
CA ILE A 331 20.81 21.52 -12.79
C ILE A 331 19.49 22.02 -12.17
N ASN A 332 18.69 22.69 -13.00
CA ASN A 332 17.31 23.02 -12.65
C ASN A 332 16.38 22.17 -13.51
N HIS A 333 15.54 21.37 -12.85
CA HIS A 333 14.55 20.53 -13.51
C HIS A 333 13.31 20.40 -12.64
N ASN A 334 12.11 20.51 -13.22
CA ASN A 334 10.85 20.55 -12.49
C ASN A 334 10.52 19.25 -11.71
N ARG A 335 11.10 18.13 -12.14
CA ARG A 335 11.06 16.80 -11.50
C ARG A 335 12.31 16.46 -10.67
N LEU A 336 13.18 17.44 -10.41
CA LEU A 336 14.23 17.36 -9.39
C LEU A 336 13.73 18.09 -8.13
N PHE A 337 13.86 17.42 -6.98
CA PHE A 337 13.64 18.00 -5.66
C PHE A 337 14.94 18.00 -4.88
N GLN A 338 15.40 19.18 -4.45
CA GLN A 338 16.62 19.32 -3.64
C GLN A 338 16.27 19.58 -2.17
N ASN A 339 16.34 18.53 -1.35
CA ASN A 339 16.04 18.57 0.07
C ASN A 339 17.27 18.94 0.89
N LYS A 340 17.35 20.20 1.33
CA LYS A 340 18.45 20.68 2.18
C LYS A 340 18.14 20.39 3.65
N LEU A 341 19.00 19.61 4.31
CA LEU A 341 18.86 19.29 5.74
C LEU A 341 19.98 19.94 6.54
N ASP A 342 19.71 21.11 7.10
CA ASP A 342 20.74 21.96 7.73
C ASP A 342 21.32 21.40 9.02
N ILE A 343 20.60 20.50 9.70
CA ILE A 343 21.02 19.94 11.00
C ILE A 343 21.73 18.58 10.89
N LEU A 344 21.48 17.82 9.82
CA LEU A 344 21.97 16.45 9.65
C LEU A 344 23.32 16.44 8.91
N ASN A 345 24.06 15.35 9.01
CA ASN A 345 25.36 15.09 8.40
C ASN A 345 25.34 13.72 7.70
N HIS A 346 26.50 13.29 7.17
CA HIS A 346 26.61 12.07 6.37
C HIS A 346 26.07 10.79 7.02
N VAL A 347 26.07 10.74 8.36
CA VAL A 347 25.81 9.56 9.17
C VAL A 347 24.41 9.58 9.77
N ASN A 348 23.95 10.74 10.24
CA ASN A 348 22.63 10.87 10.88
C ASN A 348 21.52 11.35 9.92
N MET A 349 21.76 11.43 8.61
CA MET A 349 20.69 11.73 7.64
C MET A 349 19.56 10.69 7.57
N PHE A 350 19.63 9.62 8.37
CA PHE A 350 18.64 8.55 8.44
C PHE A 350 17.70 8.69 9.63
N GLU A 351 17.53 9.90 10.18
CA GLU A 351 16.50 10.17 11.18
C GLU A 351 15.09 9.91 10.62
N ASN A 352 14.15 9.60 11.53
CA ASN A 352 12.82 9.10 11.16
C ASN A 352 12.02 10.06 10.27
N ASP A 353 12.11 11.35 10.57
CA ASP A 353 11.47 12.43 9.82
C ASP A 353 11.99 12.51 8.38
N THR A 354 13.30 12.33 8.20
CA THR A 354 13.97 12.35 6.90
C THR A 354 13.59 11.13 6.07
N ILE A 355 13.57 9.94 6.68
CA ILE A 355 13.12 8.72 6.00
C ILE A 355 11.65 8.87 5.56
N GLN A 356 10.78 9.39 6.43
CA GLN A 356 9.37 9.60 6.07
C GLN A 356 9.21 10.54 4.88
N GLN A 357 10.03 11.60 4.77
CA GLN A 357 10.04 12.49 3.61
C GLN A 357 10.44 11.76 2.32
N TRP A 358 11.44 10.89 2.37
CA TRP A 358 11.82 10.08 1.21
C TRP A 358 10.70 9.15 0.76
N ILE A 359 9.99 8.53 1.71
CA ILE A 359 8.82 7.71 1.39
C ILE A 359 7.72 8.58 0.76
N ASN A 360 7.41 9.75 1.32
CA ASN A 360 6.43 10.67 0.75
C ASN A 360 6.81 11.14 -0.67
N PHE A 361 8.10 11.41 -0.92
CA PHE A 361 8.59 11.71 -2.26
C PHE A 361 8.35 10.53 -3.21
N LEU A 362 8.66 9.31 -2.79
CA LEU A 362 8.45 8.11 -3.61
C LEU A 362 6.96 7.88 -3.92
N GLU A 363 6.05 8.21 -2.99
CA GLU A 363 4.60 8.18 -3.23
C GLU A 363 4.17 9.14 -4.34
N ILE A 364 4.67 10.38 -4.31
CA ILE A 364 4.40 11.38 -5.36
C ILE A 364 5.00 10.92 -6.69
N SER A 365 6.23 10.41 -6.64
CA SER A 365 6.96 9.92 -7.80
C SER A 365 6.25 8.73 -8.47
N PHE A 366 5.68 7.82 -7.68
CA PHE A 366 4.88 6.71 -8.18
C PHE A 366 3.58 7.18 -8.84
N LYS A 367 2.87 8.14 -8.24
CA LYS A 367 1.68 8.74 -8.87
C LYS A 367 2.03 9.41 -10.21
N LEU A 368 3.15 10.13 -10.26
CA LEU A 368 3.69 10.70 -11.49
C LEU A 368 4.03 9.63 -12.52
N TYR A 369 4.64 8.53 -12.10
CA TYR A 369 4.99 7.41 -12.98
C TYR A 369 3.76 6.80 -13.66
N ASN A 370 2.59 6.83 -13.02
CA ASN A 370 1.34 6.35 -13.60
C ASN A 370 0.49 7.45 -14.27
N SER A 371 0.95 8.71 -14.24
CA SER A 371 0.23 9.85 -14.84
C SER A 371 0.52 10.04 -16.34
N THR A 372 -0.23 10.92 -16.99
CA THR A 372 0.02 11.28 -18.40
C THR A 372 1.28 12.13 -18.54
N ASP A 373 1.90 12.12 -19.73
CA ASP A 373 3.09 12.93 -20.01
C ASP A 373 2.86 14.43 -19.80
N TYR A 374 1.64 14.90 -20.06
CA TYR A 374 1.25 16.29 -19.79
C TYR A 374 1.41 16.66 -18.31
N ILE A 375 0.97 15.80 -17.38
CA ILE A 375 1.11 16.05 -15.94
C ILE A 375 2.60 16.05 -15.56
N ARG A 376 3.39 15.10 -16.07
CA ARG A 376 4.83 15.02 -15.79
C ARG A 376 5.60 16.26 -16.26
N GLN A 377 5.22 16.85 -17.39
CA GLN A 377 5.88 18.04 -17.94
C GLN A 377 5.51 19.33 -17.20
N ASN A 378 4.34 19.39 -16.56
CA ASN A 378 3.83 20.61 -15.92
C ASN A 378 3.94 20.62 -14.38
N ILE A 379 4.38 19.51 -13.77
CA ILE A 379 4.57 19.45 -12.31
C ILE A 379 5.83 20.20 -11.87
N ASN A 380 5.80 20.80 -10.68
CA ASN A 380 6.99 21.33 -10.01
C ASN A 380 7.07 20.73 -8.60
N LEU A 381 8.04 19.84 -8.38
CA LEU A 381 8.15 19.10 -7.12
C LEU A 381 8.53 19.98 -5.93
N GLU A 382 9.35 21.02 -6.13
CA GLU A 382 9.71 21.96 -5.07
C GLU A 382 8.51 22.74 -4.52
N LYS A 383 7.47 22.93 -5.34
CA LYS A 383 6.22 23.58 -4.89
C LYS A 383 5.26 22.63 -4.16
N ILE A 384 5.39 21.33 -4.39
CA ILE A 384 4.45 20.32 -3.88
C ILE A 384 4.97 19.71 -2.58
N ILE A 385 6.29 19.49 -2.50
CA ILE A 385 6.94 18.92 -1.34
C ILE A 385 7.48 20.09 -0.51
N GLN A 386 6.78 20.38 0.59
CA GLN A 386 7.26 21.38 1.55
C GLN A 386 8.53 20.85 2.23
N PRO A 387 9.65 21.59 2.22
CA PRO A 387 10.81 21.25 3.02
C PRO A 387 10.43 21.26 4.51
N PHE A 388 11.01 20.38 5.32
CA PHE A 388 10.99 20.60 6.76
C PHE A 388 11.85 21.83 7.05
N THR A 389 11.21 22.93 7.42
CA THR A 389 11.89 23.99 8.19
C THR A 389 11.99 23.49 9.62
N SER A 390 13.11 22.86 9.97
CA SER A 390 13.56 22.70 11.36
C SER A 390 14.31 23.95 11.81
#